data_AF-A0A7S0ANI5-F1
#
_entry.id   AF-A0A7S0ANI5-F1
#
_cell.length_a   1.000
_cell.length_b   1.000
_cell.length_c   1.000
_cell.angle_alpha   90.00
_cell.angle_beta   90.00
_cell.angle_gamma   90.00
#
_symmetry.space_group_name_H-M   'P 1'
#
loop_
_entity.id
_entity.type
_entity.pdbx_description
1 polymer ?
#
loop_
_entity_poly.entity_id
_entity_poly.type
_entity_poly.pdbx_seq_one_letter_code
_entity_poly.pdbx_strand_id
1 'polypeptide(L)'
;SSSKRRQLRRHSDRQKQNKPYKAPSVVFGTLVLWFGWYGFSAISTEGLRTKAQALAAARAAVNTTLAAVSGGLAAHMARMDIWRHALRHCCCSNKFPAAPQRKGKVSAIYDPVACCLGALSGLVAIAAGSDCVENSAAMAVGALGAVASIAGGRALKALKVEDPLEAGAVHGCAGAA
;
A
#
# COMPACT_ATOMS: atom_id res chain seq x y z
N SER A 1 -13.43 -39.82 -10.91
CA SER A 1 -12.24 -38.97 -11.18
C SER A 1 -12.59 -37.64 -11.88
N SER A 2 -13.53 -37.60 -12.83
CA SER A 2 -13.95 -36.40 -13.57
C SER A 2 -14.74 -35.36 -12.76
N SER A 3 -15.62 -35.77 -11.83
CA SER A 3 -16.44 -34.83 -11.03
C SER A 3 -15.61 -34.00 -10.03
N LYS A 4 -14.59 -34.62 -9.40
CA LYS A 4 -13.67 -33.95 -8.46
C LYS A 4 -12.82 -32.88 -9.14
N ARG A 5 -12.39 -33.11 -10.39
CA ARG A 5 -11.71 -32.08 -11.22
C ARG A 5 -12.64 -30.93 -11.59
N ARG A 6 -13.93 -31.19 -11.84
CA ARG A 6 -14.95 -30.16 -12.08
C ARG A 6 -15.21 -29.30 -10.83
N GLN A 7 -15.27 -29.91 -9.64
CA GLN A 7 -15.42 -29.17 -8.38
C GLN A 7 -14.20 -28.29 -8.09
N LEU A 8 -12.98 -28.82 -8.25
CA LEU A 8 -11.74 -28.04 -8.09
C LEU A 8 -11.65 -26.86 -9.06
N ARG A 9 -12.07 -27.04 -10.32
CA ARG A 9 -12.16 -25.95 -11.30
C ARG A 9 -13.17 -24.89 -10.88
N ARG A 10 -14.40 -25.29 -10.47
CA ARG A 10 -15.42 -24.35 -9.97
C ARG A 10 -14.97 -23.58 -8.72
N HIS A 11 -14.22 -24.21 -7.82
CA HIS A 11 -13.64 -23.53 -6.66
C HIS A 11 -12.56 -22.53 -7.08
N SER A 12 -11.69 -22.90 -8.03
CA SER A 12 -10.65 -22.01 -8.56
C SER A 12 -11.26 -20.79 -9.29
N ASP A 13 -12.33 -21.01 -10.04
CA ASP A 13 -13.02 -19.95 -10.78
C ASP A 13 -13.79 -19.02 -9.84
N ARG A 14 -14.45 -19.54 -8.79
CA ARG A 14 -14.98 -18.70 -7.70
C ARG A 14 -13.88 -17.90 -7.01
N GLN A 15 -12.72 -18.50 -6.70
CA GLN A 15 -11.61 -17.77 -6.08
C GLN A 15 -11.01 -16.67 -6.97
N LYS A 16 -11.00 -16.85 -8.30
CA LYS A 16 -10.60 -15.79 -9.25
C LYS A 16 -11.63 -14.68 -9.37
N GLN A 17 -12.91 -15.03 -9.29
CA GLN A 17 -14.04 -14.11 -9.36
C GLN A 17 -14.25 -13.35 -8.04
N ASN A 18 -13.82 -13.94 -6.93
CA ASN A 18 -13.84 -13.36 -5.58
C ASN A 18 -12.67 -12.39 -5.31
N LYS A 19 -11.87 -12.00 -6.31
CA LYS A 19 -11.04 -10.80 -6.21
C LYS A 19 -11.95 -9.61 -6.52
N PRO A 20 -12.37 -8.81 -5.52
CA PRO A 20 -13.44 -7.82 -5.70
C PRO A 20 -13.03 -6.61 -6.56
N TYR A 21 -11.74 -6.46 -6.89
CA TYR A 21 -11.23 -5.32 -7.63
C TYR A 21 -10.34 -5.73 -8.82
N LYS A 22 -10.33 -4.87 -9.84
CA LYS A 22 -9.41 -4.97 -10.98
C LYS A 22 -8.25 -4.00 -10.76
N ALA A 23 -7.03 -4.39 -11.11
CA ALA A 23 -5.85 -3.54 -10.91
C ALA A 23 -6.01 -2.11 -11.48
N PRO A 24 -6.59 -1.89 -12.68
CA PRO A 24 -6.78 -0.54 -13.22
C PRO A 24 -7.71 0.34 -12.40
N SER A 25 -8.75 -0.22 -11.76
CA SER A 25 -9.68 0.58 -10.94
C SER A 25 -9.04 1.03 -9.63
N VAL A 26 -8.15 0.20 -9.07
CA VAL A 26 -7.36 0.59 -7.89
C VAL A 26 -6.37 1.70 -8.23
N VAL A 27 -5.67 1.58 -9.35
CA VAL A 27 -4.74 2.62 -9.82
C VAL A 27 -5.50 3.94 -10.05
N PHE A 28 -6.65 3.89 -10.73
CA PHE A 28 -7.47 5.07 -10.95
C PHE A 28 -7.97 5.68 -9.63
N GLY A 29 -8.48 4.86 -8.71
CA GLY A 29 -8.91 5.33 -7.39
C GLY A 29 -7.75 5.95 -6.59
N THR A 30 -6.55 5.38 -6.70
CA THR A 30 -5.34 5.91 -6.05
C THR A 30 -4.96 7.28 -6.62
N LEU A 31 -5.06 7.48 -7.93
CA LEU A 31 -4.79 8.78 -8.56
C LEU A 31 -5.79 9.84 -8.11
N VAL A 32 -7.07 9.49 -8.02
CA VAL A 32 -8.11 10.40 -7.51
C VAL A 32 -7.87 10.76 -6.04
N LEU A 33 -7.54 9.77 -5.20
CA LEU A 33 -7.21 10.01 -3.79
C LEU A 33 -5.95 10.86 -3.63
N TRP A 34 -4.92 10.60 -4.44
CA TRP A 34 -3.69 11.39 -4.42
C TRP A 34 -3.97 12.84 -4.82
N PHE A 35 -4.78 13.06 -5.87
CA PHE A 35 -5.22 14.40 -6.25
C PHE A 35 -6.02 15.08 -5.12
N GLY A 36 -6.97 14.37 -4.51
CA GLY A 36 -7.74 14.87 -3.36
C GLY A 36 -6.87 15.23 -2.16
N TRP A 37 -5.76 14.50 -1.96
CA TRP A 37 -4.82 14.74 -0.86
C TRP A 37 -4.08 16.06 -0.97
N TYR A 38 -3.88 16.60 -2.17
CA TYR A 38 -3.37 17.96 -2.34
C TYR A 38 -4.34 18.98 -1.77
N GLY A 39 -5.64 18.81 -2.01
CA GLY A 39 -6.67 19.66 -1.42
C GLY A 39 -6.67 19.54 0.10
N PHE A 40 -6.67 18.32 0.63
CA PHE A 40 -6.64 18.07 2.07
C PHE A 40 -5.40 18.69 2.75
N SER A 41 -4.21 18.47 2.19
CA SER A 41 -2.94 18.93 2.79
C SER A 41 -2.72 20.43 2.65
N ALA A 42 -3.13 21.03 1.52
CA ALA A 42 -2.98 22.47 1.30
C ALA A 42 -4.06 23.31 2.00
N ILE A 43 -5.28 22.78 2.19
CA ILE A 43 -6.35 23.51 2.88
C ILE A 43 -6.13 23.54 4.40
N SER A 44 -5.50 22.51 4.98
CA SER A 44 -5.14 22.47 6.40
C SER A 44 -4.24 23.62 6.87
N THR A 45 -3.59 24.35 5.95
CA THR A 45 -2.76 25.52 6.29
C THR A 45 -3.56 26.82 6.45
N GLU A 46 -4.88 26.73 6.63
CA GLU A 46 -5.83 27.84 6.85
C GLU A 46 -5.87 28.94 5.76
N GLY A 47 -5.43 28.63 4.53
CA GLY A 47 -5.62 29.44 3.32
C GLY A 47 -4.39 30.19 2.78
N LEU A 48 -4.53 30.83 1.61
CA LEU A 48 -3.43 31.44 0.84
C LEU A 48 -3.33 32.97 1.01
N ARG A 49 -3.62 33.50 2.22
CA ARG A 49 -3.78 34.94 2.45
C ARG A 49 -2.46 35.68 2.57
N THR A 50 -1.41 35.01 3.04
CA THR A 50 -0.07 35.58 3.25
C THR A 50 0.99 34.74 2.54
N LYS A 51 2.15 35.35 2.25
CA LYS A 51 3.28 34.63 1.64
C LYS A 51 3.75 33.45 2.49
N ALA A 52 3.72 33.58 3.82
CA ALA A 52 4.11 32.50 4.73
C ALA A 52 3.18 31.29 4.62
N GLN A 53 1.86 31.52 4.56
CA GLN A 53 0.88 30.44 4.39
C GLN A 53 0.95 29.81 3.00
N ALA A 54 1.21 30.59 1.96
CA ALA A 54 1.43 30.07 0.61
C ALA A 54 2.66 29.14 0.54
N LEU A 55 3.74 29.47 1.26
CA LEU A 55 4.91 28.60 1.35
C LEU A 55 4.62 27.32 2.15
N ALA A 56 3.83 27.40 3.23
CA ALA A 56 3.40 26.23 3.98
C ALA A 56 2.54 25.28 3.13
N ALA A 57 1.58 25.82 2.37
CA ALA A 57 0.75 25.03 1.44
C ALA A 57 1.59 24.38 0.33
N ALA A 58 2.56 25.11 -0.24
CA ALA A 58 3.48 24.57 -1.24
C ALA A 58 4.36 23.45 -0.66
N ARG A 59 4.88 23.62 0.56
CA ARG A 59 5.64 22.58 1.26
C ARG A 59 4.77 21.34 1.52
N ALA A 60 3.53 21.52 1.98
CA ALA A 60 2.58 20.43 2.16
C ALA A 60 2.34 19.64 0.86
N ALA A 61 2.18 20.34 -0.26
CA ALA A 61 2.03 19.70 -1.56
C ALA A 61 3.26 18.88 -1.99
N VAL A 62 4.48 19.39 -1.76
CA VAL A 62 5.73 18.68 -2.08
C VAL A 62 5.96 17.48 -1.15
N ASN A 63 5.72 17.65 0.14
CA ASN A 63 5.87 16.56 1.12
C ASN A 63 4.88 15.42 0.84
N THR A 64 3.67 15.75 0.40
CA THR A 64 2.64 14.78 -0.01
C THR A 64 3.12 13.88 -1.15
N THR A 65 3.76 14.42 -2.18
CA THR A 65 4.27 13.62 -3.31
C THR A 65 5.51 12.82 -2.94
N LEU A 66 6.43 13.42 -2.19
CA LEU A 66 7.64 12.75 -1.73
C LEU A 66 7.31 11.55 -0.82
N ALA A 67 6.35 11.70 0.08
CA ALA A 67 5.87 10.63 0.94
C ALA A 67 5.13 9.53 0.13
N ALA A 68 4.30 9.90 -0.84
CA ALA A 68 3.60 8.93 -1.70
C ALA A 68 4.57 8.09 -2.53
N VAL A 69 5.57 8.71 -3.17
CA VAL A 69 6.56 8.02 -4.00
C VAL A 69 7.46 7.13 -3.15
N SER A 70 7.97 7.64 -2.04
CA SER A 70 8.82 6.87 -1.11
C SER A 70 8.07 5.68 -0.50
N GLY A 71 6.81 5.86 -0.09
CA GLY A 71 5.96 4.78 0.42
C GLY A 71 5.62 3.72 -0.64
N GLY A 72 5.34 4.13 -1.87
CA GLY A 72 5.10 3.21 -2.99
C GLY A 72 6.32 2.37 -3.34
N LEU A 73 7.50 3.00 -3.40
CA LEU A 73 8.77 2.30 -3.63
C LEU A 73 9.15 1.39 -2.46
N ALA A 74 9.01 1.87 -1.22
CA ALA A 74 9.30 1.09 -0.02
C ALA A 74 8.39 -0.15 0.07
N ALA A 75 7.10 -0.03 -0.24
CA ALA A 75 6.19 -1.16 -0.26
C ALA A 75 6.54 -2.18 -1.35
N HIS A 76 6.96 -1.70 -2.53
CA HIS A 76 7.42 -2.54 -3.62
C HIS A 76 8.68 -3.32 -3.24
N MET A 77 9.69 -2.62 -2.71
CA MET A 77 10.95 -3.20 -2.26
C MET A 77 10.76 -4.15 -1.08
N ALA A 78 10.03 -3.74 -0.03
CA ALA A 78 9.77 -4.58 1.14
C ALA A 78 9.04 -5.87 0.76
N ARG A 79 8.09 -5.83 -0.19
CA ARG A 79 7.45 -7.06 -0.70
C ARG A 79 8.42 -7.93 -1.48
N MET A 80 9.37 -7.36 -2.24
CA MET A 80 10.42 -8.14 -2.89
C MET A 80 11.36 -8.79 -1.87
N ASP A 81 11.77 -8.08 -0.82
CA ASP A 81 12.70 -8.58 0.19
C ASP A 81 12.04 -9.63 1.09
N ILE A 82 10.79 -9.40 1.51
CA ILE A 82 9.98 -10.40 2.21
C ILE A 82 9.82 -11.66 1.35
N TRP A 83 9.59 -11.50 0.04
CA TRP A 83 9.48 -12.63 -0.87
C TRP A 83 10.81 -13.38 -1.02
N ARG A 84 11.93 -12.65 -1.15
CA ARG A 84 13.29 -13.24 -1.17
C ARG A 84 13.62 -13.99 0.13
N HIS A 85 13.24 -13.44 1.29
CA HIS A 85 13.43 -14.12 2.58
C HIS A 85 12.49 -15.33 2.74
N ALA A 86 11.22 -15.22 2.35
CA ALA A 86 10.27 -16.33 2.39
C ALA A 86 10.72 -17.49 1.48
N LEU A 87 11.27 -17.20 0.30
CA LEU A 87 11.84 -18.22 -0.58
C LEU A 87 13.07 -18.91 0.01
N ARG A 88 13.91 -18.17 0.75
CA ARG A 88 15.08 -18.72 1.44
C ARG A 88 14.70 -19.64 2.63
N HIS A 89 13.56 -19.41 3.28
CA HIS A 89 13.10 -20.23 4.41
C HIS A 89 12.15 -21.40 4.01
N CYS A 90 11.59 -21.39 2.80
CA CYS A 90 10.71 -22.46 2.32
C CYS A 90 11.42 -23.71 1.80
N CYS A 91 12.77 -23.73 1.71
CA CYS A 91 13.50 -24.96 1.37
C CYS A 91 13.37 -26.07 2.42
N CYS A 92 12.84 -25.80 3.63
CA CYS A 92 12.88 -26.78 4.73
C CYS A 92 11.54 -27.09 5.43
N SER A 93 10.40 -26.47 5.08
CA SER A 93 9.13 -26.81 5.76
C SER A 93 7.94 -26.79 4.81
N ASN A 94 7.39 -27.98 4.57
CA ASN A 94 6.26 -28.28 3.67
C ASN A 94 4.89 -27.76 4.18
N LYS A 95 4.85 -26.70 4.98
CA LYS A 95 3.62 -26.12 5.51
C LYS A 95 3.71 -24.60 5.52
N PHE A 96 3.35 -23.93 4.42
CA PHE A 96 2.60 -22.67 4.44
C PHE A 96 1.93 -22.47 3.08
N PRO A 97 0.71 -21.90 3.00
CA PRO A 97 0.00 -21.76 1.76
C PRO A 97 0.74 -20.73 0.90
N ALA A 98 1.28 -21.21 -0.21
CA ALA A 98 1.76 -20.37 -1.28
C ALA A 98 0.74 -19.26 -1.54
N ALA A 99 1.16 -17.99 -1.47
CA ALA A 99 0.50 -16.94 -2.22
C ALA A 99 0.27 -17.48 -3.64
N PRO A 100 -0.91 -17.29 -4.26
CA PRO A 100 -1.27 -18.00 -5.48
C PRO A 100 -0.28 -17.61 -6.59
N GLN A 101 0.76 -18.44 -6.72
CA GLN A 101 1.73 -18.47 -7.79
C GLN A 101 0.94 -18.81 -9.04
N ARG A 102 0.56 -17.76 -9.78
CA ARG A 102 -0.10 -17.86 -11.07
C ARG A 102 0.94 -18.40 -12.04
N LYS A 103 1.08 -19.73 -12.11
CA LYS A 103 1.91 -20.42 -13.10
C LYS A 103 1.54 -19.89 -14.49
N GLY A 104 2.49 -19.22 -15.17
CA GLY A 104 2.39 -18.90 -16.60
C GLY A 104 2.32 -17.43 -17.03
N LYS A 105 2.68 -16.43 -16.21
CA LYS A 105 2.95 -15.06 -16.72
C LYS A 105 4.21 -14.47 -16.09
N VAL A 106 5.09 -13.95 -16.92
CA VAL A 106 6.34 -13.20 -16.60
C VAL A 106 6.09 -11.95 -15.71
N SER A 107 4.85 -11.64 -15.36
CA SER A 107 4.40 -10.50 -14.54
C SER A 107 4.64 -10.67 -13.02
N ALA A 108 5.51 -11.58 -12.58
CA ALA A 108 5.75 -11.88 -11.15
C ALA A 108 6.65 -10.86 -10.43
N ILE A 109 7.12 -9.84 -11.13
CA ILE A 109 8.10 -8.86 -10.62
C ILE A 109 7.41 -7.58 -10.13
N TYR A 110 6.24 -7.21 -10.67
CA TYR A 110 5.57 -5.94 -10.35
C TYR A 110 4.09 -6.14 -9.99
N ASP A 111 3.74 -5.86 -8.72
CA ASP A 111 2.36 -5.79 -8.26
C ASP A 111 1.93 -4.31 -8.14
N PRO A 112 1.18 -3.76 -9.12
CA PRO A 112 0.79 -2.35 -9.10
C PRO A 112 -0.11 -2.02 -7.91
N VAL A 113 -0.88 -2.99 -7.41
CA VAL A 113 -1.81 -2.80 -6.30
C VAL A 113 -1.03 -2.57 -5.01
N ALA A 114 0.05 -3.34 -4.81
CA ALA A 114 0.94 -3.18 -3.68
C ALA A 114 1.63 -1.80 -3.68
N CYS A 115 2.06 -1.32 -4.85
CA CYS A 115 2.64 0.02 -5.00
C CYS A 115 1.61 1.11 -4.67
N CYS A 116 0.39 0.98 -5.16
CA CYS A 116 -0.71 1.92 -4.87
C CYS A 116 -1.06 1.97 -3.38
N LEU A 117 -1.17 0.82 -2.71
CA LEU A 117 -1.43 0.76 -1.27
C LEU A 117 -0.26 1.34 -0.45
N GLY A 118 0.98 1.11 -0.88
CA GLY A 118 2.16 1.74 -0.28
C GLY A 118 2.17 3.27 -0.44
N ALA A 119 1.78 3.76 -1.62
CA ALA A 119 1.67 5.20 -1.86
C ALA A 119 0.58 5.85 -0.99
N LEU A 120 -0.59 5.21 -0.86
CA LEU A 120 -1.65 5.65 0.05
C LEU A 120 -1.20 5.62 1.51
N SER A 121 -0.45 4.59 1.90
CA SER A 121 0.15 4.49 3.24
C SER A 121 1.11 5.65 3.55
N GLY A 122 1.92 6.07 2.57
CA GLY A 122 2.78 7.24 2.72
C GLY A 122 2.01 8.55 2.80
N LEU A 123 0.94 8.70 2.02
CA LEU A 123 0.03 9.85 2.07
C LEU A 123 -0.65 10.00 3.44
N VAL A 124 -1.07 8.87 4.04
CA VAL A 124 -1.67 8.85 5.38
C VAL A 124 -0.64 9.23 6.45
N ALA A 125 0.58 8.68 6.39
CA ALA A 125 1.61 8.94 7.39
C ALA A 125 2.03 10.43 7.43
N ILE A 126 2.16 11.08 6.27
CA ILE A 126 2.57 12.50 6.22
C ILE A 126 1.44 13.48 6.54
N ALA A 127 0.18 13.03 6.60
CA ALA A 127 -0.99 13.90 6.67
C ALA A 127 -0.99 14.85 7.87
N ALA A 128 -0.44 14.43 9.01
CA ALA A 128 -0.42 15.23 10.25
C ALA A 128 0.72 16.28 10.31
N GLY A 129 1.75 16.15 9.48
CA GLY A 129 2.96 16.98 9.52
C GLY A 129 3.39 17.54 8.17
N SER A 130 2.52 17.50 7.17
CA SER A 130 2.89 17.85 5.79
C SER A 130 3.40 19.28 5.63
N ASP A 131 2.97 20.22 6.48
CA ASP A 131 3.34 21.64 6.48
C ASP A 131 4.62 21.96 7.26
N CYS A 132 4.95 21.18 8.28
CA CYS A 132 6.04 21.45 9.22
C CYS A 132 7.27 20.51 9.06
N VAL A 133 7.13 19.38 8.38
CA VAL A 133 8.21 18.42 8.16
C VAL A 133 9.12 18.85 7.00
N GLU A 134 10.42 18.59 7.13
CA GLU A 134 11.39 18.83 6.05
C GLU A 134 11.22 17.82 4.90
N ASN A 135 11.50 18.23 3.66
CA ASN A 135 11.33 17.40 2.46
C ASN A 135 12.03 16.03 2.55
N SER A 136 13.22 15.98 3.15
CA SER A 136 13.98 14.75 3.37
C SER A 136 13.30 13.83 4.37
N ALA A 137 12.82 14.38 5.49
CA ALA A 137 12.08 13.67 6.51
C ALA A 137 10.72 13.16 5.99
N ALA A 138 10.06 13.90 5.09
CA ALA A 138 8.81 13.45 4.46
C ALA A 138 9.00 12.15 3.64
N MET A 139 10.15 11.97 3.00
CA MET A 139 10.48 10.71 2.33
C MET A 139 10.68 9.55 3.32
N ALA A 140 11.30 9.83 4.47
CA ALA A 140 11.50 8.81 5.50
C ALA A 140 10.16 8.38 6.13
N VAL A 141 9.29 9.34 6.47
CA VAL A 141 7.95 9.09 7.00
C VAL A 141 7.11 8.27 6.01
N GLY A 142 7.14 8.62 4.72
CA GLY A 142 6.43 7.85 3.69
C GLY A 142 6.90 6.40 3.59
N ALA A 143 8.21 6.18 3.61
CA ALA A 143 8.80 4.84 3.58
C ALA A 143 8.47 4.03 4.85
N LEU A 144 8.58 4.65 6.03
CA LEU A 144 8.28 4.01 7.32
C LEU A 144 6.79 3.67 7.44
N GLY A 145 5.90 4.57 7.06
CA GLY A 145 4.46 4.34 7.04
C GLY A 145 4.09 3.14 6.16
N ALA A 146 4.71 3.01 4.98
CA ALA A 146 4.50 1.85 4.09
C ALA A 146 5.01 0.53 4.69
N VAL A 147 6.13 0.53 5.41
CA VAL A 147 6.62 -0.66 6.10
C VAL A 147 5.72 -1.02 7.29
N ALA A 148 5.26 -0.01 8.04
CA ALA A 148 4.35 -0.16 9.17
C ALA A 148 3.00 -0.75 8.75
N SER A 149 2.41 -0.30 7.64
CA SER A 149 1.15 -0.88 7.12
C SER A 149 1.32 -2.32 6.62
N ILE A 150 2.47 -2.67 6.03
CA ILE A 150 2.77 -4.07 5.68
C ILE A 150 2.87 -4.94 6.95
N ALA A 151 3.54 -4.45 7.99
CA ALA A 151 3.63 -5.15 9.28
C ALA A 151 2.25 -5.30 9.94
N GLY A 152 1.46 -4.22 9.96
CA GLY A 152 0.09 -4.19 10.47
C GLY A 152 -0.82 -5.18 9.76
N GLY A 153 -0.75 -5.25 8.42
CA GLY A 153 -1.52 -6.22 7.65
C GLY A 153 -1.15 -7.67 7.96
N ARG A 154 0.13 -7.95 8.32
CA ARG A 154 0.55 -9.29 8.77
C ARG A 154 0.09 -9.58 10.20
N ALA A 155 0.11 -8.58 11.07
CA ALA A 155 -0.40 -8.69 12.44
C ALA A 155 -1.91 -8.99 12.44
N LEU A 156 -2.71 -8.27 11.64
CA LEU A 156 -4.15 -8.52 11.49
C LEU A 156 -4.45 -9.93 10.95
N LYS A 157 -3.65 -10.39 9.98
CA LYS A 157 -3.73 -11.78 9.47
C LYS A 157 -3.38 -12.81 10.56
N ALA A 158 -2.40 -12.53 11.41
CA ALA A 158 -2.07 -13.39 12.54
C ALA A 158 -3.20 -13.44 13.59
N LEU A 159 -3.91 -12.32 13.78
CA LEU A 159 -5.09 -12.21 14.64
C LEU A 159 -6.38 -12.75 14.01
N LYS A 160 -6.33 -13.28 12.78
CA LYS A 160 -7.50 -13.75 12.00
C LYS A 160 -8.57 -12.68 11.78
N VAL A 161 -8.17 -11.41 11.75
CA VAL A 161 -9.04 -10.30 11.37
C VAL A 161 -8.95 -10.12 9.86
N GLU A 162 -10.04 -10.41 9.16
CA GLU A 162 -10.13 -10.27 7.71
C GLU A 162 -10.38 -8.80 7.34
N ASP A 163 -9.31 -8.09 6.99
CA ASP A 163 -9.39 -6.74 6.42
C ASP A 163 -9.35 -6.83 4.87
N PRO A 164 -10.51 -6.77 4.19
CA PRO A 164 -10.59 -7.02 2.76
C PRO A 164 -9.92 -5.95 1.90
N LEU A 165 -9.65 -4.76 2.46
CA LEU A 165 -9.09 -3.61 1.75
C LEU A 165 -7.72 -3.17 2.30
N GLU A 166 -7.18 -3.87 3.30
CA GLU A 166 -6.02 -3.44 4.09
C GLU A 166 -6.20 -2.02 4.69
N ALA A 167 -7.45 -1.57 4.85
CA ALA A 167 -7.79 -0.22 5.25
C ALA A 167 -7.38 0.07 6.70
N GLY A 168 -7.56 -0.89 7.61
CA GLY A 168 -7.17 -0.77 9.02
C GLY A 168 -5.66 -0.76 9.18
N ALA A 169 -4.93 -1.54 8.37
CA ALA A 169 -3.47 -1.52 8.38
C ALA A 169 -2.91 -0.20 7.81
N VAL A 170 -3.49 0.30 6.71
CA VAL A 170 -3.04 1.55 6.08
C VAL A 170 -3.37 2.76 6.94
N HIS A 171 -4.60 2.88 7.46
CA HIS A 171 -4.99 4.05 8.25
C HIS A 171 -4.48 3.98 9.69
N GLY A 172 -4.60 2.82 10.33
CA GLY A 172 -4.21 2.65 11.73
C GLY A 172 -2.69 2.56 11.92
N CYS A 173 -2.01 1.70 11.16
CA CYS A 173 -0.58 1.49 11.38
C CYS A 173 0.30 2.52 10.67
N ALA A 174 -0.08 3.01 9.49
CA ALA A 174 0.68 4.08 8.84
C ALA A 174 0.39 5.46 9.42
N GLY A 175 -0.85 5.72 9.84
CA GLY A 175 -1.19 6.98 10.51
C GLY A 175 -0.58 7.14 11.91
N ALA A 176 -0.13 6.04 12.52
CA ALA A 176 0.56 6.04 13.80
C ALA A 176 2.10 6.08 13.69
N ALA A 177 2.65 5.93 12.47
CA ALA A 177 4.08 5.85 12.19
C ALA A 177 4.66 7.21 11.80
#